data_AF-A0A424YMZ8-F1
#
_entry.id   AF-A0A424YMZ8-F1
#
_cell.length_a   1.000
_cell.length_b   1.000
_cell.length_c   1.000
_cell.angle_alpha   90.00
_cell.angle_beta   90.00
_cell.angle_gamma   90.00
#
_symmetry.space_group_name_H-M   'P 1'
#
loop_
_entity.id
_entity.type
_entity.pdbx_description
1 polymer ?
#
loop_
_entity_poly.entity_id
_entity_poly.type
_entity_poly.pdbx_seq_one_letter_code
_entity_poly.pdbx_strand_id
1 'polypeptide(L)'
;IDKIDCAFVGGTKNIHQVLEHLLGKGTRNIVVNAVRIETVVSTMQKMRELGIFDEVLNIAVSRGKEISGETMFQPENPIYIIVGKSRSN
;
A
#
# COMPACT_ATOMS: atom_id res chain seq x y z
N ILE A 1 -22.82 -2.48 1.16
CA ILE A 1 -21.62 -3.36 1.31
C ILE A 1 -21.37 -3.47 2.78
N ASP A 2 -21.74 -4.62 3.32
CA ASP A 2 -21.95 -4.79 4.76
C ASP A 2 -20.75 -5.48 5.41
N LYS A 3 -19.98 -6.24 4.61
CA LYS A 3 -18.71 -6.82 4.99
C LYS A 3 -17.72 -6.75 3.83
N ILE A 4 -16.46 -6.47 4.14
CA ILE A 4 -15.33 -6.51 3.20
C ILE A 4 -14.27 -7.39 3.84
N ASP A 5 -13.75 -8.39 3.14
CA ASP A 5 -12.69 -9.26 3.68
C ASP A 5 -11.29 -8.70 3.43
N CYS A 6 -11.08 -8.12 2.25
CA CYS A 6 -9.83 -7.50 1.83
C CYS A 6 -10.08 -6.20 1.06
N ALA A 7 -9.14 -5.26 1.16
CA ALA A 7 -9.21 -3.98 0.47
C ALA A 7 -7.84 -3.58 -0.08
N PHE A 8 -7.85 -3.03 -1.29
CA PHE A 8 -6.72 -2.36 -1.89
C PHE A 8 -7.01 -0.86 -1.98
N VAL A 9 -6.07 -0.04 -1.52
CA VAL A 9 -6.17 1.42 -1.51
C VAL A 9 -5.06 2.00 -2.38
N GLY A 10 -5.43 2.37 -3.62
CA GLY A 10 -4.50 3.00 -4.57
C GLY A 10 -4.41 4.53 -4.47
N GLY A 11 -5.35 5.18 -3.79
CA GLY A 11 -5.39 6.62 -3.58
C GLY A 11 -5.31 6.96 -2.10
N THR A 12 -4.45 7.90 -1.73
CA THR A 12 -4.10 8.16 -0.32
C THR A 12 -4.72 9.43 0.26
N LYS A 13 -5.60 10.11 -0.49
CA LYS A 13 -6.41 11.21 0.04
C LYS A 13 -7.31 10.66 1.16
N ASN A 14 -7.26 11.28 2.34
CA ASN A 14 -8.03 10.85 3.53
C ASN A 14 -7.74 9.41 3.97
N ILE A 15 -6.49 8.93 3.82
CA ILE A 15 -6.13 7.54 4.11
C ILE A 15 -6.49 7.11 5.54
N HIS A 16 -6.40 8.00 6.52
CA HIS A 16 -6.76 7.67 7.91
C HIS A 16 -8.23 7.29 8.05
N GLN A 17 -9.14 8.09 7.49
CA GLN A 17 -10.57 7.82 7.53
C GLN A 17 -10.92 6.56 6.73
N VAL A 18 -10.24 6.33 5.60
CA VAL A 18 -10.43 5.12 4.78
C VAL A 18 -10.07 3.87 5.59
N LEU A 19 -8.93 3.86 6.28
CA LEU A 19 -8.51 2.73 7.12
C LEU A 19 -9.53 2.43 8.22
N GLU A 20 -10.02 3.46 8.92
CA GLU A 20 -11.03 3.32 9.97
C GLU A 20 -12.35 2.74 9.42
N HIS A 21 -12.82 3.24 8.28
CA HIS A 21 -14.05 2.74 7.65
C HIS A 21 -13.91 1.29 7.19
N LEU A 22 -12.76 0.90 6.65
CA LEU A 22 -12.49 -0.48 6.24
C LEU A 22 -12.51 -1.43 7.45
N LEU A 23 -11.89 -1.04 8.56
CA LEU A 23 -11.94 -1.83 9.80
C LEU A 23 -13.36 -1.93 10.34
N GLY A 24 -14.14 -0.83 10.31
CA GLY A 24 -15.55 -0.84 10.70
C GLY A 24 -16.43 -1.80 9.89
N LYS A 25 -15.99 -2.17 8.67
CA LYS A 25 -16.63 -3.18 7.80
C LYS A 25 -16.07 -4.59 7.96
N GLY A 26 -15.22 -4.82 8.96
CA GLY A 26 -14.60 -6.12 9.23
C GLY A 26 -13.48 -6.49 8.23
N THR A 27 -12.85 -5.50 7.59
CA THR A 27 -11.74 -5.77 6.66
C THR A 27 -10.53 -6.31 7.39
N ARG A 28 -10.09 -7.51 6.98
CA ARG A 28 -8.98 -8.22 7.62
C ARG A 28 -7.64 -7.94 6.95
N ASN A 29 -7.63 -7.73 5.64
CA ASN A 29 -6.40 -7.49 4.88
C ASN A 29 -6.51 -6.19 4.11
N ILE A 30 -5.66 -5.22 4.42
CA ILE A 30 -5.64 -3.90 3.77
C ILE A 30 -4.27 -3.68 3.16
N VAL A 31 -4.23 -3.41 1.87
CA VAL A 31 -2.99 -3.06 1.15
C VAL A 31 -3.10 -1.63 0.65
N VAL A 32 -2.11 -0.80 0.94
CA VAL A 32 -2.03 0.59 0.50
C VAL A 32 -0.79 0.75 -0.37
N ASN A 33 -0.97 1.27 -1.59
CA ASN A 33 0.16 1.68 -2.43
C ASN A 33 0.39 3.17 -2.31
N ALA A 34 1.63 3.57 -2.06
CA ALA A 34 2.04 4.96 -1.99
C ALA A 34 3.40 5.18 -2.65
N VAL A 35 3.62 6.37 -3.20
CA VAL A 35 4.90 6.77 -3.81
C VAL A 35 5.64 7.78 -2.94
N ARG A 36 4.92 8.69 -2.27
CA ARG A 36 5.51 9.74 -1.42
C ARG A 36 5.83 9.20 -0.03
N ILE A 37 7.04 9.46 0.45
CA ILE A 37 7.52 8.94 1.73
C ILE A 37 6.69 9.47 2.91
N GLU A 38 6.20 10.71 2.85
CA GLU A 38 5.33 11.29 3.88
C GLU A 38 4.01 10.53 4.00
N THR A 39 3.47 10.09 2.85
CA THR A 39 2.26 9.26 2.82
C THR A 39 2.53 7.87 3.38
N VAL A 40 3.69 7.27 3.06
CA VAL A 40 4.10 5.97 3.61
C VAL A 40 4.20 6.05 5.13
N VAL A 41 4.96 7.00 5.66
CA VAL A 41 5.14 7.19 7.11
C VAL A 41 3.81 7.43 7.81
N SER A 42 2.98 8.35 7.29
CA SER A 42 1.67 8.65 7.87
C SER A 42 0.73 7.43 7.87
N THR A 43 0.76 6.62 6.81
CA THR A 43 -0.05 5.39 6.73
C THR A 43 0.43 4.34 7.71
N MET A 44 1.75 4.14 7.79
CA MET A 44 2.37 3.21 8.75
C MET A 44 2.03 3.59 10.19
N GLN A 45 2.15 4.88 10.53
CA GLN A 45 1.78 5.38 11.85
C GLN A 45 0.32 5.09 12.17
N LYS A 46 -0.60 5.42 11.25
CA LYS A 46 -2.03 5.15 11.45
C LYS A 46 -2.34 3.66 11.58
N MET A 47 -1.73 2.81 10.75
CA MET A 47 -1.91 1.36 10.87
C MET A 47 -1.38 0.81 12.20
N ARG A 48 -0.30 1.38 12.74
CA ARG A 48 0.24 1.02 14.07
C ARG A 48 -0.71 1.46 15.18
N GLU A 49 -1.25 2.68 15.11
CA GLU A 49 -2.27 3.18 16.05
C GLU A 49 -3.52 2.28 16.08
N LEU A 50 -3.93 1.79 14.91
CA LEU A 50 -5.06 0.87 14.76
C LEU A 50 -4.71 -0.58 15.12
N GLY A 51 -3.44 -0.89 15.44
CA GLY A 51 -3.00 -2.23 15.78
C GLY A 51 -3.00 -3.23 14.62
N ILE A 52 -2.98 -2.75 13.37
CA ILE A 52 -3.06 -3.59 12.17
C ILE A 52 -1.81 -3.60 11.31
N PHE A 53 -0.79 -2.77 11.60
CA PHE A 53 0.41 -2.72 10.76
C PHE A 53 1.15 -4.07 10.74
N ASP A 54 1.44 -4.57 9.53
CA ASP A 54 2.14 -5.85 9.33
C ASP A 54 3.54 -5.61 8.72
N GLU A 55 3.61 -5.09 7.50
CA GLU A 55 4.88 -4.86 6.81
C GLU A 55 4.81 -3.69 5.81
N VAL A 56 5.98 -3.26 5.33
CA VAL A 56 6.12 -2.34 4.20
C VAL A 56 7.18 -2.88 3.24
N LEU A 57 6.84 -2.92 1.96
CA LEU A 57 7.71 -3.38 0.89
C LEU A 57 8.07 -2.20 -0.01
N ASN A 58 9.36 -2.01 -0.30
CA ASN A 58 9.80 -1.12 -1.36
C ASN A 58 10.01 -1.93 -2.64
N ILE A 59 9.26 -1.59 -3.68
CA ILE A 59 9.29 -2.29 -4.96
C ILE A 59 9.92 -1.37 -6.01
N ALA A 60 11.13 -1.72 -6.43
CA ALA A 60 11.84 -1.09 -7.53
C ALA A 60 11.85 -2.05 -8.73
N VAL A 61 11.39 -1.56 -9.87
CA VAL A 61 11.30 -2.33 -11.12
C VAL A 61 12.02 -1.57 -12.21
N SER A 62 12.69 -2.27 -13.11
CA SER A 62 13.20 -1.71 -14.37
C SER A 62 12.63 -2.51 -15.53
N ARG A 63 12.30 -1.83 -16.64
CA ARG A 63 11.80 -2.46 -17.86
C ARG A 63 12.85 -2.38 -18.97
N GLY A 64 12.99 -3.45 -19.72
CA GLY A 64 13.81 -3.44 -20.93
C GLY A 64 13.22 -2.49 -21.97
N LYS A 65 14.09 -1.72 -22.63
CA LYS A 65 13.79 -0.81 -23.71
C LYS A 65 14.86 -0.96 -24.79
N GLU A 66 14.44 -1.05 -26.04
CA GLU A 66 15.37 -1.11 -27.17
C GLU A 66 16.07 0.24 -27.38
N ILE A 67 17.39 0.20 -27.56
CA ILE A 67 18.21 1.34 -27.95
C ILE A 67 19.21 0.83 -28.99
N SER A 68 19.08 1.31 -30.23
CA SER A 68 19.99 0.98 -31.34
C SER A 68 20.17 -0.53 -31.59
N GLY A 69 19.11 -1.33 -31.42
CA GLY A 69 19.16 -2.78 -31.56
C GLY A 69 19.69 -3.55 -30.35
N GLU A 70 20.06 -2.86 -29.26
CA GLU A 70 20.45 -3.45 -27.98
C GLU A 70 19.37 -3.20 -26.90
N THR A 71 19.47 -3.91 -25.77
CA THR A 71 18.53 -3.75 -24.64
C THR A 71 19.14 -2.92 -23.52
N MET A 72 18.50 -1.80 -23.19
CA MET A 72 18.77 -1.02 -21.99
C MET A 72 17.63 -1.20 -20.98
N PHE A 73 17.94 -1.38 -19.71
CA PHE A 73 16.93 -1.35 -18.65
C PHE A 73 16.67 0.07 -18.17
N GLN A 74 15.43 0.54 -18.31
CA GLN A 74 14.98 1.83 -17.78
C GLN A 74 14.26 1.62 -16.44
N PRO A 75 14.68 2.28 -15.34
CA PRO A 75 14.02 2.16 -14.05
C PRO A 75 12.66 2.86 -14.04
N GLU A 76 11.72 2.27 -13.30
CA GLU A 76 10.41 2.84 -12.97
C GLU A 76 10.47 3.54 -11.61
N ASN A 77 9.55 4.47 -11.37
CA ASN A 77 9.39 5.08 -10.05
C ASN A 77 9.07 3.99 -9.01
N PRO A 78 9.81 3.94 -7.88
CA PRO A 78 9.55 2.94 -6.86
C PRO A 78 8.18 3.16 -6.23
N ILE A 79 7.51 2.06 -5.89
CA ILE A 79 6.26 2.09 -5.11
C ILE A 79 6.51 1.44 -3.76
N TYR A 80 5.82 1.95 -2.74
CA TYR A 80 5.78 1.34 -1.42
C TYR A 80 4.42 0.68 -1.23
N ILE A 81 4.45 -0.60 -0.85
CA ILE A 81 3.27 -1.38 -0.54
C ILE A 81 3.23 -1.53 0.99
N ILE A 82 2.27 -0.86 1.63
CA ILE A 82 2.04 -0.96 3.07
C ILE A 82 0.93 -1.98 3.32
N VAL A 83 1.21 -2.99 4.14
CA VAL A 83 0.29 -4.08 4.43
C VAL A 83 -0.22 -3.96 5.87
N GLY A 84 -1.54 -3.99 6.02
CA GLY A 84 -2.23 -4.08 7.29
C GLY A 84 -3.04 -5.38 7.41
N LYS A 85 -2.90 -6.08 8.55
CA LYS A 85 -3.66 -7.28 8.89
C LYS A 85 -4.35 -7.11 10.24
N SER A 86 -5.68 -7.12 10.24
CA SER A 86 -6.47 -7.23 11.47
C SER A 86 -6.58 -8.71 11.85
N ARG A 87 -5.97 -9.08 12.97
CA ARG A 87 -6.17 -10.40 13.58
C ARG A 87 -7.44 -10.33 14.43
N SER A 88 -8.57 -10.70 13.83
CA SER A 88 -9.75 -11.07 14.62
C SER A 88 -9.44 -12.41 15.28
N ASN A 89 -9.51 -12.48 16.62
CA ASN A 89 -9.71 -13.75 17.32
C ASN A 89 -11.11 -14.30 17.00
#